data_AF-A0A7H0GVQ5-F1
#
_entry.id   AF-A0A7H0GVQ5-F1
#
_cell.length_a   1.000
_cell.length_b   1.000
_cell.length_c   1.000
_cell.angle_alpha   90.00
_cell.angle_beta   90.00
_cell.angle_gamma   90.00
#
_symmetry.space_group_name_H-M   'P 1'
#
loop_
_entity.id
_entity.type
_entity.pdbx_description
1 polymer ?
#
loop_
_entity_poly.entity_id
_entity_poly.type
_entity_poly.pdbx_seq_one_letter_code
_entity_poly.pdbx_strand_id
1 'polypeptide(L)'
;MALTFKSRIALHYMLATAALVAAAYLVVFVVVCHQVYTYLDANLRYEVAKHLGEIAITGSKIRFSDRGEWEEREHQRPRAPG
;
A
#
# COMPACT_ATOMS: atom_id res chain seq x y z
N MET A 1 -28.03 -14.80 -34.56
CA MET A 1 -27.38 -14.42 -35.83
C MET A 1 -26.06 -15.14 -35.94
N ALA A 2 -25.83 -15.89 -37.02
CA ALA A 2 -24.55 -16.56 -37.24
C ALA A 2 -23.47 -15.52 -37.57
N LEU A 3 -22.43 -15.43 -36.74
CA LEU A 3 -21.28 -14.59 -37.03
C LEU A 3 -20.57 -15.14 -38.26
N THR A 4 -20.37 -14.30 -39.28
CA THR A 4 -19.62 -14.69 -40.48
C THR A 4 -18.21 -15.12 -40.08
N PHE A 5 -17.58 -16.00 -40.86
CA PHE A 5 -16.24 -16.55 -40.54
C PHE A 5 -15.20 -15.45 -40.26
N LYS A 6 -15.27 -14.34 -41.01
CA LYS A 6 -14.44 -13.14 -40.81
C LYS A 6 -14.69 -12.45 -39.46
N SER A 7 -15.95 -12.33 -39.04
CA SER A 7 -16.33 -11.72 -37.76
C SER A 7 -15.85 -12.54 -36.57
N ARG A 8 -15.85 -13.88 -36.68
CA ARG A 8 -15.30 -14.76 -35.65
C ARG A 8 -13.80 -14.52 -35.45
N ILE A 9 -13.01 -14.48 -36.51
CA ILE A 9 -11.55 -14.27 -36.41
C ILE A 9 -11.22 -12.89 -35.84
N ALA A 10 -11.94 -11.84 -36.29
CA ALA A 10 -11.78 -10.50 -35.76
C ALA A 10 -12.06 -10.43 -34.25
N LEU A 11 -13.11 -11.12 -33.78
CA LEU A 11 -13.47 -11.17 -32.36
C LEU A 11 -12.38 -11.88 -31.53
N HIS A 12 -11.84 -13.00 -32.00
CA HIS A 12 -10.74 -13.69 -31.30
C HIS A 12 -9.49 -12.82 -31.22
N TYR A 13 -9.16 -12.09 -32.29
CA TYR A 13 -8.04 -11.16 -32.28
C TYR A 13 -8.23 -10.01 -31.29
N MET A 14 -9.43 -9.40 -31.26
CA MET A 14 -9.76 -8.35 -30.29
C MET A 14 -9.69 -8.88 -28.86
N LEU A 15 -10.24 -10.07 -28.60
CA LEU A 15 -10.24 -10.69 -27.28
C LEU A 15 -8.82 -11.05 -26.84
N ALA A 16 -8.00 -11.60 -27.73
CA ALA A 16 -6.60 -11.92 -27.45
C ALA A 16 -5.79 -10.66 -27.13
N THR A 17 -6.01 -9.58 -27.88
CA THR A 17 -5.34 -8.29 -27.63
C THR A 17 -5.77 -7.69 -26.31
N ALA A 18 -7.08 -7.71 -26.01
CA ALA A 18 -7.61 -7.22 -24.74
C ALA A 18 -7.08 -8.05 -23.56
N ALA A 19 -7.04 -9.38 -23.69
CA ALA A 19 -6.47 -10.26 -22.68
C ALA A 19 -4.98 -10.01 -22.46
N LEU A 20 -4.22 -9.77 -23.53
CA LEU A 20 -2.79 -9.45 -23.45
C LEU A 20 -2.56 -8.14 -22.68
N VAL A 21 -3.32 -7.09 -23.02
CA VAL A 21 -3.24 -5.79 -22.33
C VAL A 21 -3.64 -5.92 -20.86
N ALA A 22 -4.73 -6.64 -20.57
CA ALA A 22 -5.19 -6.89 -19.21
C ALA A 22 -4.15 -7.68 -18.38
N ALA A 23 -3.53 -8.70 -18.98
CA ALA A 23 -2.48 -9.49 -18.34
C ALA A 23 -1.24 -8.63 -18.03
N ALA A 24 -0.79 -7.81 -18.99
CA ALA A 24 0.32 -6.89 -18.79
C ALA A 24 0.03 -5.90 -17.66
N TYR A 25 -1.18 -5.32 -17.65
CA TYR A 25 -1.60 -4.42 -16.57
C TYR A 25 -1.64 -5.12 -15.22
N LEU A 26 -2.15 -6.35 -15.16
CA LEU A 26 -2.26 -7.12 -13.92
C LEU A 26 -0.88 -7.44 -13.32
N VAL A 27 0.11 -7.76 -14.15
CA VAL A 27 1.50 -7.96 -13.69
C VAL A 27 2.04 -6.69 -13.03
N VAL A 28 1.90 -5.54 -13.70
CA VAL A 28 2.34 -4.26 -13.14
C VAL A 28 1.62 -3.95 -11.83
N PHE A 29 0.29 -4.12 -11.80
CA PHE A 29 -0.53 -3.91 -10.62
C PHE A 29 -0.07 -4.76 -9.44
N VAL A 30 0.16 -6.07 -9.65
CA VAL A 30 0.61 -6.97 -8.57
C VAL A 30 1.97 -6.57 -8.04
N VAL A 31 2.93 -6.21 -8.90
CA VAL A 31 4.26 -5.75 -8.47
C VAL A 31 4.14 -4.50 -7.61
N VAL A 32 3.39 -3.49 -8.07
CA VAL A 32 3.20 -2.24 -7.31
C VAL A 32 2.49 -2.50 -5.99
N CYS A 33 1.40 -3.25 -6.02
CA CYS A 33 0.61 -3.62 -4.84
C CYS A 33 1.49 -4.34 -3.81
N HIS A 34 2.25 -5.35 -4.24
CA HIS A 34 3.16 -6.08 -3.37
C HIS A 34 4.23 -5.18 -2.76
N GLN A 35 4.88 -4.31 -3.56
CA GLN A 35 5.89 -3.38 -3.07
C GLN A 35 5.32 -2.42 -2.02
N VAL A 36 4.17 -1.81 -2.31
CA VAL A 36 3.51 -0.87 -1.41
C VAL A 36 3.09 -1.56 -0.11
N TYR A 37 2.39 -2.69 -0.17
CA TYR A 37 1.93 -3.37 1.05
C TYR A 37 3.10 -3.93 1.88
N THR A 38 4.12 -4.49 1.23
CA THR A 38 5.28 -5.03 1.97
C THR A 38 6.02 -3.91 2.70
N TYR A 39 6.26 -2.78 2.02
CA TYR A 39 6.97 -1.66 2.62
C TYR A 39 6.13 -0.95 3.68
N LEU A 40 4.85 -0.71 3.39
CA LEU A 40 3.94 -0.01 4.29
C LEU A 40 3.62 -0.83 5.54
N ASP A 41 3.36 -2.14 5.41
CA ASP A 41 3.10 -3.02 6.56
C ASP A 41 4.36 -3.18 7.42
N ALA A 42 5.53 -3.33 6.81
CA ALA A 42 6.78 -3.43 7.55
C ALA A 42 7.08 -2.12 8.31
N ASN A 43 6.91 -0.97 7.67
CA ASN A 43 7.16 0.32 8.30
C ASN A 43 6.16 0.60 9.43
N LEU A 44 4.87 0.34 9.20
CA LEU A 44 3.83 0.56 10.20
C LEU A 44 3.99 -0.38 11.39
N ARG A 45 4.36 -1.65 11.18
CA ARG A 45 4.62 -2.60 12.28
C ARG A 45 5.88 -2.23 13.07
N TYR A 46 6.91 -1.71 12.40
CA TYR A 46 8.09 -1.18 13.07
C TYR A 46 7.74 0.03 13.95
N GLU A 47 6.98 0.98 13.41
CA GLU A 47 6.56 2.20 14.11
C GLU A 47 5.63 1.88 15.30
N VAL A 48 4.66 0.98 15.12
CA VAL A 48 3.80 0.48 16.21
C VAL A 48 4.63 -0.20 17.30
N ALA A 49 5.59 -1.06 16.94
CA ALA A 49 6.44 -1.73 17.92
C ALA A 49 7.34 -0.75 18.69
N LYS A 50 7.86 0.29 18.02
CA LYS A 50 8.63 1.37 18.64
C LYS A 50 7.78 2.12 19.67
N HIS A 51 6.61 2.62 19.25
CA HIS A 51 5.69 3.36 20.14
C HIS A 51 5.17 2.52 21.31
N LEU A 52 4.87 1.22 21.11
CA LEU A 52 4.46 0.34 22.22
C LEU A 52 5.59 0.11 23.24
N GLY A 53 6.85 0.11 22.79
CA GLY A 53 8.02 0.01 23.68
C GLY A 53 8.29 1.30 24.46
N GLU A 54 7.93 2.46 23.91
CA GLU A 54 8.11 3.78 24.53
C GLU A 54 7.04 4.09 25.60
N ILE A 55 5.88 3.42 25.55
CA ILE A 55 4.79 3.52 26.54
C ILE A 55 5.01 2.48 27.65
N ALA A 56 5.95 2.76 28.56
CA ALA A 56 6.12 1.95 29.77
C ALA A 56 5.07 2.36 30.83
N ILE A 57 3.98 1.58 30.94
CA ILE A 57 2.97 1.76 32.00
C ILE A 57 3.55 1.25 33.32
N THR A 58 4.13 2.15 34.12
CA THR A 58 4.55 1.84 35.50
C THR A 58 3.52 2.39 36.48
N GLY A 59 2.54 1.57 36.86
CA GLY A 59 1.47 1.96 37.80
C GLY A 59 0.38 2.85 37.19
N SER A 60 -0.10 3.86 37.93
CA SER A 60 -1.20 4.78 37.55
C SER A 60 -0.73 6.04 36.79
N LYS A 61 0.49 6.05 36.26
CA LYS A 61 1.04 7.16 35.47
C LYS A 61 1.67 6.64 34.18
N ILE A 62 1.26 7.21 33.06
CA ILE A 62 1.90 7.01 31.75
C ILE A 62 3.17 7.86 31.75
N ARG A 63 4.34 7.24 31.53
CA ARG A 63 5.61 7.95 31.40
C ARG A 63 6.19 7.65 30.03
N PHE A 64 6.26 8.67 29.17
CA PHE A 64 7.01 8.60 27.91
C PHE A 64 8.50 8.58 28.26
N SER A 65 9.20 7.53 27.87
CA SER A 65 10.61 7.32 28.26
C SER A 65 11.61 8.07 27.39
N ASP A 66 11.25 8.41 26.15
CA ASP A 66 12.18 8.99 25.17
C ASP A 66 11.79 10.42 24.78
N ARG A 67 12.63 11.39 25.17
CA ARG A 67 12.44 12.82 24.87
C ARG A 67 12.89 13.17 23.44
N GLY A 68 13.79 12.38 22.85
CA GLY A 68 14.31 12.61 21.50
C GLY A 68 13.31 12.22 20.40
N GLU A 69 12.46 11.24 20.67
CA GLU A 69 11.39 10.79 19.77
C GLU A 69 10.34 11.91 19.53
N TRP A 70 9.92 12.61 20.59
CA TRP A 70 9.01 13.76 20.49
C TRP A 70 9.61 14.97 19.77
N GLU A 71 10.94 15.04 19.70
CA GLU A 71 11.67 16.07 18.96
C GLU A 71 11.88 15.69 17.48
N GLU A 72 11.47 14.49 17.03
CA GLU A 72 11.52 14.12 15.62
C GLU A 72 10.60 15.02 14.78
N ARG A 73 11.05 15.34 13.56
CA ARG A 73 10.41 16.32 12.66
C ARG A 73 8.95 15.99 12.31
N GLU A 74 8.55 14.74 12.44
CA GLU A 74 7.20 14.27 12.16
C GLU A 74 6.18 14.76 13.20
N HIS A 75 6.58 14.86 14.46
CA HIS A 75 5.78 15.43 15.56
C HIS A 75 5.86 16.97 15.64
N GLN A 76 6.82 17.59 14.96
CA GLN A 76 6.98 19.05 14.91
C GLN A 76 6.10 19.73 13.84
N ARG A 77 5.41 18.98 12.97
CA ARG A 77 4.51 19.58 11.98
C ARG A 77 3.14 19.88 12.59
N PRO A 78 2.78 21.14 12.84
CA PRO A 78 1.39 21.48 13.13
C PRO A 78 0.54 21.13 11.91
N ARG A 79 -0.49 20.31 12.11
CA ARG A 79 -1.55 20.05 11.14
C ARG A 79 -2.12 21.40 10.71
N ALA A 80 -1.78 21.86 9.51
CA ALA A 80 -2.38 23.05 8.94
C ALA A 80 -3.89 22.80 8.79
N PRO A 81 -4.76 23.71 9.24
CA PRO A 81 -6.19 23.59 8.99
C PRO A 81 -6.42 23.79 7.49
N GLY A 82 -6.94 22.75 6.84
CA GLY A 82 -7.54 22.80 5.51
C GLY A 82 -9.04 22.92 5.61
#